data_AF-A0A8J4SNK7-F1
#
_entry.id   AF-A0A8J4SNK7-F1
#
_cell.length_a   1.000
_cell.length_b   1.000
_cell.length_c   1.000
_cell.angle_alpha   90.00
_cell.angle_beta   90.00
_cell.angle_gamma   90.00
#
_symmetry.space_group_name_H-M   'P 1'
#
loop_
_entity.id
_entity.type
_entity.pdbx_description
1 polymer ?
#
loop_
_entity_poly.entity_id
_entity_poly.type
_entity_poly.pdbx_seq_one_letter_code
_entity_poly.pdbx_strand_id
1 'polypeptide(L)'
;MLALSPMEIYITVPTVVDDLDVLVWRMEKFHGVTAHLIGDRVKLIGSADKLLAAQNYALRFIGPESISLIHVSPECLSLFHVTGVIRHFETTFKVIICVMGLETVLLKGRKSDIERCHKTITELEVQCSRTSTTLTSFKLSNLRMLCQKFSVVFDEIPCSTPVQIALLTHFSSLLDPSFKVDNLLDQSPAYVEVYRKQCTGSSIPQTTEFVGQNGPVYKRTDATCVSTVPVVKEKRIESVNRENAPVPKGLNPTMVATRLRSVVIDGSNVAFAHGLQQKFSPQGIWLALEFFLKRGHTNVVAVVPRFRRGLGGELFDRLERKGYLTYSSSRVVNDEQQVADDDRIILQLAVECNGVVVSNDQFRNYREENEQFKDLIDHRLLQYTLALNTFLIAEDPHGPKGPSLSECLCIPSDPKSA
;
A
#
# COMPACT_ATOMS: atom_id res chain seq x y z
N MET A 1 16.37 6.90 -40.96
CA MET A 1 15.75 7.27 -39.67
C MET A 1 16.47 6.52 -38.57
N LEU A 2 17.02 7.21 -37.57
CA LEU A 2 17.51 6.56 -36.35
C LEU A 2 16.29 6.12 -35.54
N ALA A 3 16.11 4.81 -35.34
CA ALA A 3 15.13 4.31 -34.40
C ALA A 3 15.58 4.71 -32.99
N LEU A 4 14.84 5.62 -32.36
CA LEU A 4 15.11 6.03 -30.98
C LEU A 4 15.05 4.80 -30.08
N SER A 5 16.09 4.58 -29.27
CA SER A 5 16.10 3.52 -28.27
C SER A 5 14.86 3.63 -27.39
N PRO A 6 14.13 2.53 -27.12
CA PRO A 6 13.08 2.57 -26.10
C PRO A 6 13.69 3.02 -24.77
N MET A 7 12.94 3.84 -24.03
CA MET A 7 13.32 4.26 -22.69
C MET A 7 12.66 3.36 -21.65
N GLU A 8 13.26 3.32 -20.46
CA GLU A 8 12.74 2.57 -19.32
C GLU A 8 12.49 3.49 -18.13
N ILE A 9 11.34 3.31 -17.46
CA ILE A 9 11.01 3.96 -16.19
C ILE A 9 10.69 2.88 -15.17
N TYR A 10 11.21 3.03 -13.96
CA TYR A 10 10.88 2.17 -12.83
C TYR A 10 10.04 2.98 -11.84
N ILE A 11 8.85 2.46 -11.52
CA ILE A 11 7.92 3.05 -10.55
C ILE A 11 7.90 2.13 -9.35
N THR A 12 8.37 2.61 -8.20
CA THR A 12 8.30 1.87 -6.94
C THR A 12 6.85 1.79 -6.49
N VAL A 13 6.40 0.56 -6.27
CA VAL A 13 5.07 0.22 -5.77
C VAL A 13 5.18 0.08 -4.26
N PRO A 14 4.49 0.93 -3.46
CA PRO A 14 4.32 0.67 -2.04
C PRO A 14 3.68 -0.71 -1.85
N THR A 15 4.13 -1.44 -0.83
CA THR A 15 3.85 -2.88 -0.64
C THR A 15 2.39 -3.28 -0.33
N VAL A 16 1.40 -2.50 -0.77
CA VAL A 16 -0.04 -2.65 -0.46
C VAL A 16 -0.96 -2.17 -1.61
N VAL A 17 -0.50 -2.25 -2.86
CA VAL A 17 -1.34 -1.91 -4.04
C VAL A 17 -1.94 -3.19 -4.61
N ASP A 18 -3.22 -3.41 -4.34
CA ASP A 18 -4.01 -4.44 -5.01
C ASP A 18 -4.24 -4.09 -6.50
N ASP A 19 -4.66 -5.08 -7.30
CA ASP A 19 -4.96 -4.93 -8.73
C ASP A 19 -3.77 -4.52 -9.62
N LEU A 20 -2.53 -4.84 -9.24
CA LEU A 20 -1.34 -4.53 -10.06
C LEU A 20 -1.39 -5.18 -11.46
N ASP A 21 -2.05 -6.33 -11.60
CA ASP A 21 -2.30 -6.95 -12.90
C ASP A 21 -3.21 -6.09 -13.78
N VAL A 22 -4.21 -5.41 -13.18
CA VAL A 22 -5.04 -4.41 -13.88
C VAL A 22 -4.18 -3.22 -14.29
N LEU A 23 -3.29 -2.72 -13.43
CA LEU A 23 -2.37 -1.65 -13.80
C LEU A 23 -1.48 -2.04 -14.98
N VAL A 24 -0.78 -3.19 -14.90
CA VAL A 24 0.08 -3.72 -15.97
C VAL A 24 -0.69 -3.84 -17.29
N TRP A 25 -1.89 -4.42 -17.24
CA TRP A 25 -2.76 -4.56 -18.40
C TRP A 25 -3.20 -3.20 -18.97
N ARG A 26 -3.52 -2.21 -18.12
CA ARG A 26 -3.89 -0.84 -18.55
C ARG A 26 -2.72 -0.11 -19.21
N MET A 27 -1.49 -0.31 -18.75
CA MET A 27 -0.29 0.25 -19.39
C MET A 27 -0.17 -0.21 -20.85
N GLU A 28 -0.37 -1.51 -21.09
CA GLU A 28 -0.33 -2.08 -22.44
C GLU A 28 -1.51 -1.62 -23.30
N LYS A 29 -2.74 -1.70 -22.79
CA LYS A 29 -3.95 -1.45 -23.60
C LYS A 29 -4.32 0.01 -23.76
N PHE A 30 -4.08 0.87 -22.77
CA PHE A 30 -4.47 2.28 -22.81
C PHE A 30 -3.33 3.18 -23.25
N HIS A 31 -2.10 2.92 -22.76
CA HIS A 31 -0.94 3.78 -23.05
C HIS A 31 -0.02 3.22 -24.14
N GLY A 32 -0.15 1.93 -24.49
CA GLY A 32 0.67 1.31 -25.53
C GLY A 32 2.15 1.27 -25.16
N VAL A 33 2.44 1.07 -23.88
CA VAL A 33 3.79 0.81 -23.32
C VAL A 33 3.82 -0.59 -22.74
N THR A 34 4.95 -1.28 -22.83
CA THR A 34 5.12 -2.59 -22.18
C THR A 34 5.31 -2.38 -20.69
N ALA A 35 4.64 -3.18 -19.86
CA ALA A 35 4.75 -3.12 -18.41
C ALA A 35 5.14 -4.48 -17.81
N HIS A 36 6.05 -4.48 -16.85
CA HIS A 36 6.48 -5.69 -16.14
C HIS A 36 6.57 -5.41 -14.64
N LEU A 37 5.97 -6.28 -13.83
CA LEU A 37 6.16 -6.27 -12.38
C LEU A 37 7.47 -6.99 -12.05
N ILE A 38 8.40 -6.30 -11.39
CA ILE A 38 9.73 -6.79 -11.03
C ILE A 38 9.94 -6.54 -9.54
N GLY A 39 9.50 -7.50 -8.71
CA GLY A 39 9.50 -7.36 -7.26
C GLY A 39 8.56 -6.24 -6.81
N ASP A 40 9.14 -5.20 -6.21
CA ASP A 40 8.46 -4.01 -5.68
C ASP A 40 8.29 -2.88 -6.71
N ARG A 41 8.58 -3.12 -8.00
CA ARG A 41 8.61 -2.08 -9.03
C ARG A 41 7.84 -2.48 -10.28
N VAL A 42 7.06 -1.55 -10.82
CA VAL A 42 6.55 -1.62 -12.20
C VAL A 42 7.59 -1.00 -13.12
N LYS A 43 8.15 -1.80 -14.02
CA LYS A 43 9.00 -1.36 -15.12
C LYS A 43 8.13 -1.05 -16.32
N LEU A 44 8.18 0.18 -16.82
CA LEU A 44 7.53 0.62 -18.06
C LEU A 44 8.57 0.81 -19.17
N ILE A 45 8.25 0.35 -20.38
CA ILE A 45 9.11 0.44 -21.57
C ILE A 45 8.33 1.04 -22.74
N GLY A 46 8.86 2.07 -23.39
CA GLY A 46 8.19 2.73 -24.51
C GLY A 46 8.90 3.96 -25.05
N SER A 47 8.18 4.75 -25.85
CA SER A 47 8.60 6.09 -26.30
C SER A 47 8.36 7.13 -25.21
N ALA A 48 9.16 8.21 -25.19
CA ALA A 48 9.18 9.17 -24.09
C ALA A 48 7.83 9.89 -23.84
N ASP A 49 7.09 10.16 -24.92
CA ASP A 49 5.74 10.74 -24.90
C ASP A 49 4.73 9.82 -24.21
N LYS A 50 4.70 8.53 -24.59
CA LYS A 50 3.80 7.53 -24.01
C LYS A 50 4.17 7.21 -22.57
N LEU A 51 5.47 7.12 -22.28
CA LEU A 51 5.97 6.84 -20.94
C LEU A 51 5.60 7.91 -19.92
N LEU A 52 5.57 9.20 -20.30
CA LEU A 52 5.14 10.26 -19.38
C LEU A 52 3.66 10.11 -19.00
N ALA A 53 2.79 9.88 -19.97
CA ALA A 53 1.36 9.65 -19.73
C ALA A 53 1.10 8.36 -18.93
N ALA A 54 1.82 7.28 -19.25
CA ALA A 54 1.75 6.01 -18.54
C ALA A 54 2.24 6.13 -17.09
N GLN A 55 3.34 6.87 -16.88
CA GLN A 55 3.89 7.16 -15.55
C GLN A 55 2.86 7.92 -14.70
N ASN A 56 2.26 8.99 -15.21
CA ASN A 56 1.25 9.77 -14.47
C ASN A 56 0.02 8.92 -14.10
N TYR A 57 -0.46 8.06 -15.02
CA TYR A 57 -1.55 7.12 -14.72
C TYR A 57 -1.14 6.11 -13.63
N ALA A 58 0.02 5.47 -13.77
CA ALA A 58 0.50 4.47 -12.81
C ALA A 58 0.68 5.05 -11.40
N LEU A 59 1.23 6.27 -11.28
CA LEU A 59 1.35 6.98 -10.00
C LEU A 59 -0.03 7.22 -9.36
N ARG A 60 -1.03 7.62 -10.14
CA ARG A 60 -2.41 7.81 -9.67
C ARG A 60 -3.13 6.51 -9.33
N PHE A 61 -2.75 5.38 -9.94
CA PHE A 61 -3.26 4.04 -9.61
C PHE A 61 -2.71 3.55 -8.27
N ILE A 62 -1.40 3.75 -8.08
CA ILE A 62 -0.59 3.28 -6.96
C ILE A 62 -0.83 4.13 -5.70
N GLY A 63 -0.91 5.45 -5.84
CA GLY A 63 -1.11 6.41 -4.75
C GLY A 63 -2.19 7.43 -5.06
N PRO A 64 -3.48 7.04 -5.12
CA PRO A 64 -4.57 7.98 -5.33
C PRO A 64 -4.77 8.90 -4.11
N GLU A 65 -5.09 10.18 -4.38
CA GLU A 65 -5.42 11.19 -3.36
C GLU A 65 -6.65 10.79 -2.52
N SER A 66 -7.61 10.11 -3.14
CA SER A 66 -8.85 9.65 -2.52
C SER A 66 -9.35 8.38 -3.19
N ILE A 67 -10.20 7.65 -2.47
CA ILE A 67 -10.89 6.46 -2.95
C ILE A 67 -12.38 6.51 -2.57
N SER A 68 -13.25 5.92 -3.38
CA SER A 68 -14.69 5.79 -3.10
C SER A 68 -15.21 4.48 -3.66
N LEU A 69 -16.06 3.79 -2.89
CA LEU A 69 -16.76 2.59 -3.32
C LEU A 69 -18.20 2.96 -3.70
N ILE A 70 -18.69 2.37 -4.78
CA ILE A 70 -20.06 2.55 -5.27
C ILE A 70 -20.67 1.16 -5.44
N HIS A 71 -21.81 0.92 -4.78
CA HIS A 71 -22.62 -0.27 -5.05
C HIS A 71 -23.54 -0.01 -6.23
N VAL A 72 -23.59 -0.95 -7.17
CA VAL A 72 -24.36 -0.87 -8.42
C VAL A 72 -24.97 -2.22 -8.76
N SER A 73 -26.07 -2.22 -9.52
CA SER A 73 -26.69 -3.43 -10.07
C SER A 73 -25.71 -4.23 -10.94
N PRO A 74 -25.87 -5.57 -11.07
CA PRO A 74 -25.10 -6.37 -12.02
C PRO A 74 -25.24 -5.87 -13.46
N GLU A 75 -26.41 -5.35 -13.83
CA GLU A 75 -26.68 -4.71 -15.11
C GLU A 75 -25.77 -3.49 -15.33
N CYS A 76 -25.69 -2.57 -14.38
CA CYS A 76 -24.79 -1.41 -14.48
C CYS A 76 -23.31 -1.83 -14.40
N LEU A 77 -22.96 -2.77 -13.52
CA LEU A 77 -21.59 -3.27 -13.40
C LEU A 77 -21.07 -3.90 -14.70
N SER A 78 -21.96 -4.53 -15.49
CA SER A 78 -21.60 -5.10 -16.79
C SER A 78 -20.97 -4.10 -17.77
N LEU A 79 -21.29 -2.80 -17.65
CA LEU A 79 -20.61 -1.73 -18.41
C LEU A 79 -19.14 -1.59 -18.02
N PHE A 80 -18.81 -1.76 -16.73
CA PHE A 80 -17.45 -1.63 -16.20
C PHE A 80 -16.60 -2.89 -16.36
N HIS A 81 -17.12 -3.91 -17.05
CA HIS A 81 -16.31 -4.97 -17.67
C HIS A 81 -15.94 -4.66 -19.12
N VAL A 82 -16.57 -3.66 -19.77
CA VAL A 82 -16.22 -3.28 -21.16
C VAL A 82 -15.02 -2.34 -21.17
N THR A 83 -13.93 -2.80 -21.79
CA THR A 83 -12.65 -2.08 -21.90
C THR A 83 -12.81 -0.64 -22.38
N GLY A 84 -13.57 -0.43 -23.46
CA GLY A 84 -13.79 0.90 -24.03
C GLY A 84 -14.55 1.84 -23.08
N VAL A 85 -15.55 1.34 -22.36
CA VAL A 85 -16.34 2.14 -21.41
C VAL A 85 -15.47 2.56 -20.23
N ILE A 86 -14.67 1.65 -19.67
CA ILE A 86 -13.74 1.97 -18.58
C ILE A 86 -12.76 3.05 -19.04
N ARG A 87 -12.14 2.89 -20.23
CA ARG A 87 -11.21 3.87 -20.78
C ARG A 87 -11.86 5.25 -20.93
N HIS A 88 -13.09 5.26 -21.43
CA HIS A 88 -13.86 6.48 -21.60
C HIS A 88 -14.07 7.19 -20.25
N PHE A 89 -14.58 6.48 -19.24
CA PHE A 89 -14.82 7.07 -17.92
C PHE A 89 -13.54 7.55 -17.23
N GLU A 90 -12.48 6.75 -17.22
CA GLU A 90 -11.18 7.13 -16.64
C GLU A 90 -10.60 8.39 -17.29
N THR A 91 -10.74 8.51 -18.61
CA THR A 91 -10.27 9.68 -19.37
C THR A 91 -11.15 10.92 -19.15
N THR A 92 -12.48 10.77 -19.28
CA THR A 92 -13.46 11.86 -19.17
C THR A 92 -13.47 12.47 -17.77
N PHE A 93 -13.45 11.64 -16.72
CA PHE A 93 -13.54 12.11 -15.34
C PHE A 93 -12.18 12.26 -14.65
N LYS A 94 -11.06 11.89 -15.28
CA LYS A 94 -9.73 11.83 -14.64
C LYS A 94 -9.76 11.00 -13.35
N VAL A 95 -10.31 9.79 -13.43
CA VAL A 95 -10.31 8.79 -12.34
C VAL A 95 -9.71 7.47 -12.81
N ILE A 96 -9.60 6.50 -11.91
CA ILE A 96 -9.25 5.10 -12.18
C ILE A 96 -10.37 4.23 -11.62
N ILE A 97 -10.77 3.20 -12.37
CA ILE A 97 -11.93 2.35 -12.09
C ILE A 97 -11.48 0.90 -11.96
N CYS A 98 -11.72 0.32 -10.79
CA CYS A 98 -11.51 -1.10 -10.50
C CYS A 98 -12.87 -1.73 -10.17
N VAL A 99 -13.19 -2.89 -10.77
CA VAL A 99 -14.40 -3.65 -10.42
C VAL A 99 -14.06 -4.63 -9.31
N MET A 100 -14.83 -4.59 -8.22
CA MET A 100 -14.62 -5.39 -7.02
C MET A 100 -15.82 -6.31 -6.80
N GLY A 101 -15.63 -7.62 -6.98
CA GLY A 101 -16.71 -8.61 -6.83
C GLY A 101 -17.80 -8.45 -7.90
N LEU A 102 -19.07 -8.65 -7.51
CA LEU A 102 -20.23 -8.72 -8.41
C LEU A 102 -21.14 -7.47 -8.37
N GLU A 103 -20.87 -6.53 -7.48
CA GLU A 103 -21.80 -5.43 -7.14
C GLU A 103 -21.11 -4.09 -6.86
N THR A 104 -19.78 -4.01 -6.97
CA THR A 104 -19.01 -2.84 -6.46
C THR A 104 -18.03 -2.29 -7.48
N VAL A 105 -18.05 -0.96 -7.64
CA VAL A 105 -17.05 -0.19 -8.39
C VAL A 105 -16.21 0.63 -7.40
N LEU A 106 -14.88 0.45 -7.47
CA LEU A 106 -13.90 1.23 -6.74
C LEU A 106 -13.34 2.34 -7.64
N LEU A 107 -13.59 3.59 -7.25
CA LEU A 107 -12.98 4.78 -7.84
C LEU A 107 -11.73 5.20 -7.08
N LYS A 108 -10.63 5.45 -7.81
CA LYS A 108 -9.33 5.94 -7.32
C LYS A 108 -8.99 7.26 -8.04
N GLY A 109 -8.60 8.33 -7.35
CA GLY A 109 -8.38 9.64 -7.99
C GLY A 109 -8.42 10.84 -7.04
N ARG A 110 -8.57 12.07 -7.58
CA ARG A 110 -8.79 13.28 -6.77
C ARG A 110 -10.22 13.34 -6.27
N LYS A 111 -10.48 13.92 -5.10
CA LYS A 111 -11.80 13.86 -4.46
C LYS A 111 -12.93 14.43 -5.35
N SER A 112 -12.73 15.60 -5.95
CA SER A 112 -13.74 16.27 -6.81
C SER A 112 -13.96 15.57 -8.16
N ASP A 113 -12.94 14.88 -8.68
CA ASP A 113 -13.04 14.07 -9.89
C ASP A 113 -13.83 12.78 -9.62
N ILE A 114 -13.58 12.15 -8.46
CA ILE A 114 -14.35 11.01 -7.95
C ILE A 114 -15.82 11.40 -7.73
N GLU A 115 -16.11 12.50 -7.05
CA GLU A 115 -17.49 12.94 -6.79
C GLU A 115 -18.29 13.16 -8.09
N ARG A 116 -17.65 13.71 -9.12
CA ARG A 116 -18.25 13.90 -10.46
C ARG A 116 -18.52 12.57 -11.16
N CYS A 117 -17.54 11.66 -11.15
CA CYS A 117 -17.67 10.32 -11.72
C CYS A 117 -18.76 9.51 -10.99
N HIS A 118 -18.73 9.50 -9.66
CA HIS A 118 -19.70 8.82 -8.80
C HIS A 118 -21.12 9.25 -9.15
N LYS A 119 -21.39 10.56 -9.22
CA LYS A 119 -22.70 11.08 -9.63
C LYS A 119 -23.16 10.52 -10.98
N THR A 120 -22.29 10.48 -11.99
CA THR A 120 -22.64 9.92 -13.31
C THR A 120 -22.85 8.40 -13.26
N ILE A 121 -22.11 7.66 -12.44
CA ILE A 121 -22.33 6.22 -12.24
C ILE A 121 -23.69 5.97 -11.55
N THR A 122 -24.06 6.78 -10.55
CA THR A 122 -25.40 6.72 -9.94
C THR A 122 -26.51 7.09 -10.93
N GLU A 123 -26.31 8.07 -11.81
CA GLU A 123 -27.25 8.41 -12.87
C GLU A 123 -27.42 7.26 -13.89
N LEU A 124 -26.33 6.56 -14.24
CA LEU A 124 -26.35 5.35 -15.06
C LEU A 124 -27.08 4.20 -14.37
N GLU A 125 -26.81 3.93 -13.10
CA GLU A 125 -27.48 2.91 -12.28
C GLU A 125 -29.00 3.12 -12.25
N VAL A 126 -29.44 4.37 -12.05
CA VAL A 126 -30.87 4.74 -12.10
C VAL A 126 -31.47 4.55 -13.50
N GLN A 127 -30.71 4.72 -14.59
CA GLN A 127 -31.20 4.36 -15.93
C GLN A 127 -31.20 2.84 -16.17
N CYS A 128 -30.23 2.07 -15.66
CA CYS A 128 -30.21 0.61 -15.77
C CYS A 128 -31.39 -0.03 -15.02
N SER A 129 -31.80 0.58 -13.91
CA SER A 129 -33.00 0.19 -13.14
C SER A 129 -34.35 0.54 -13.81
N ARG A 130 -34.37 1.28 -14.92
CA ARG A 130 -35.61 1.71 -15.59
C ARG A 130 -36.09 0.69 -16.62
N THR A 131 -37.24 0.07 -16.33
CA THR A 131 -37.83 -1.01 -17.14
C THR A 131 -38.70 -0.55 -18.32
N SER A 132 -39.21 0.68 -18.32
CA SER A 132 -40.28 1.11 -19.24
C SER A 132 -39.84 1.69 -20.60
N THR A 133 -38.54 1.69 -20.94
CA THR A 133 -38.06 2.32 -22.19
C THR A 133 -37.70 1.33 -23.29
N THR A 134 -38.40 1.41 -24.42
CA THR A 134 -38.10 0.62 -25.64
C THR A 134 -36.85 1.12 -26.36
N LEU A 135 -35.98 0.20 -26.74
CA LEU A 135 -34.82 0.42 -27.61
C LEU A 135 -35.24 0.21 -29.07
N THR A 136 -35.35 1.30 -29.82
CA THR A 136 -35.68 1.27 -31.25
C THR A 136 -34.41 1.14 -32.11
N SER A 137 -34.55 0.71 -33.37
CA SER A 137 -33.45 0.65 -34.34
C SER A 137 -32.72 2.00 -34.49
N PHE A 138 -33.47 3.11 -34.47
CA PHE A 138 -32.90 4.47 -34.47
C PHE A 138 -32.03 4.76 -33.23
N LYS A 139 -32.52 4.43 -32.03
CA LYS A 139 -31.72 4.57 -30.79
C LYS A 139 -30.46 3.71 -30.83
N LEU A 140 -30.56 2.48 -31.34
CA LEU A 140 -29.43 1.56 -31.49
C LEU A 140 -28.38 2.09 -32.48
N SER A 141 -28.82 2.66 -33.61
CA SER A 141 -27.95 3.30 -34.59
C SER A 141 -27.22 4.53 -34.00
N ASN A 142 -27.93 5.35 -33.21
CA ASN A 142 -27.32 6.49 -32.52
C ASN A 142 -26.30 6.03 -31.48
N LEU A 143 -26.61 4.99 -30.70
CA LEU A 143 -25.65 4.41 -29.75
C LEU A 143 -24.39 3.90 -30.48
N ARG A 144 -24.52 3.19 -31.61
CA ARG A 144 -23.38 2.74 -32.42
C ARG A 144 -22.50 3.90 -32.90
N MET A 145 -23.11 5.00 -33.36
CA MET A 145 -22.39 6.22 -33.76
C MET A 145 -21.69 6.90 -32.57
N LEU A 146 -22.32 6.94 -31.40
CA LEU A 146 -21.73 7.53 -30.19
C LEU A 146 -20.61 6.67 -29.60
N CYS A 147 -20.76 5.34 -29.59
CA CYS A 147 -19.68 4.41 -29.26
C CYS A 147 -18.45 4.69 -30.13
N GLN A 148 -18.62 4.83 -31.45
CA GLN A 148 -17.52 5.20 -32.36
C GLN A 148 -16.90 6.56 -32.00
N LYS A 149 -17.72 7.60 -31.75
CA LYS A 149 -17.24 8.93 -31.35
C LYS A 149 -16.42 8.90 -30.06
N PHE A 150 -16.83 8.09 -29.09
CA PHE A 150 -16.19 7.97 -27.78
C PHE A 150 -15.16 6.84 -27.67
N SER A 151 -14.75 6.26 -28.81
CA SER A 151 -13.74 5.18 -28.90
C SER A 151 -14.08 3.91 -28.12
N VAL A 152 -15.37 3.55 -28.09
CA VAL A 152 -15.90 2.33 -27.49
C VAL A 152 -16.36 1.37 -28.60
N VAL A 153 -15.98 0.10 -28.51
CA VAL A 153 -16.41 -0.92 -29.47
C VAL A 153 -17.86 -1.29 -29.17
N PHE A 154 -18.77 -0.99 -30.09
CA PHE A 154 -20.20 -1.20 -29.87
C PHE A 154 -20.55 -2.68 -29.62
N ASP A 155 -19.90 -3.60 -30.33
CA ASP A 155 -20.22 -5.03 -30.24
C ASP A 155 -19.68 -5.69 -28.94
N GLU A 156 -18.91 -4.96 -28.11
CA GLU A 156 -18.55 -5.35 -26.73
C GLU A 156 -19.61 -4.92 -25.69
N ILE A 157 -20.58 -4.05 -26.06
CA ILE A 157 -21.59 -3.55 -25.13
C ILE A 157 -22.62 -4.65 -24.80
N PRO A 158 -22.93 -4.90 -23.51
CA PRO A 158 -23.97 -5.84 -23.10
C PRO A 158 -25.29 -5.63 -23.86
N CYS A 159 -25.88 -6.72 -24.37
CA CYS A 159 -27.14 -6.70 -25.13
C CYS A 159 -28.39 -6.45 -24.27
N SER A 160 -28.23 -5.85 -23.08
CA SER A 160 -29.32 -5.50 -22.17
C SER A 160 -29.92 -4.15 -22.55
N THR A 161 -31.22 -4.14 -22.84
CA THR A 161 -31.97 -2.93 -23.27
C THR A 161 -31.81 -1.75 -22.29
N PRO A 162 -32.00 -1.91 -20.95
CA PRO A 162 -31.75 -0.83 -20.01
C PRO A 162 -30.31 -0.30 -20.04
N VAL A 163 -29.32 -1.19 -20.13
CA VAL A 163 -27.88 -0.85 -20.16
C VAL A 163 -27.53 -0.04 -21.42
N GLN A 164 -28.02 -0.45 -22.57
CA GLN A 164 -27.79 0.26 -23.84
C GLN A 164 -28.49 1.63 -23.85
N ILE A 165 -29.67 1.75 -23.23
CA ILE A 165 -30.36 3.03 -23.08
C ILE A 165 -29.63 3.94 -22.09
N ALA A 166 -29.16 3.42 -20.96
CA ALA A 166 -28.37 4.16 -19.98
C ALA A 166 -27.10 4.75 -20.64
N LEU A 167 -26.36 3.93 -21.37
CA LEU A 167 -25.14 4.35 -22.08
C LEU A 167 -25.45 5.37 -23.19
N LEU A 168 -26.54 5.18 -23.95
CA LEU A 168 -27.02 6.15 -24.95
C LEU A 168 -27.34 7.50 -24.30
N THR A 169 -28.04 7.51 -23.16
CA THR A 169 -28.38 8.73 -22.42
C THR A 169 -27.13 9.44 -21.92
N HIS A 170 -26.17 8.71 -21.33
CA HIS A 170 -24.89 9.25 -20.90
C HIS A 170 -24.08 9.85 -22.06
N PHE A 171 -23.85 9.09 -23.15
CA PHE A 171 -23.13 9.61 -24.30
C PHE A 171 -23.83 10.78 -24.99
N SER A 172 -25.16 10.88 -24.90
CA SER A 172 -25.91 12.03 -25.39
C SER A 172 -25.68 13.27 -24.52
N SER A 173 -25.59 13.14 -23.19
CA SER A 173 -25.33 14.30 -22.31
C SER A 173 -23.92 14.87 -22.47
N LEU A 174 -22.95 14.06 -22.89
CA LEU A 174 -21.59 14.52 -23.26
C LEU A 174 -21.53 15.34 -24.56
N LEU A 175 -22.65 15.46 -25.30
CA LEU A 175 -22.76 16.37 -26.44
C LEU A 175 -23.23 17.77 -26.04
N ASP A 176 -23.73 17.96 -24.82
CA ASP A 176 -24.22 19.24 -24.34
C ASP A 176 -23.04 20.18 -24.02
N PRO A 177 -22.96 21.38 -24.64
CA PRO A 177 -21.88 22.32 -24.39
C PRO A 177 -21.84 22.88 -22.96
N SER A 178 -22.86 22.63 -22.13
CA SER A 178 -22.83 22.90 -20.68
C SER A 178 -22.01 21.88 -19.87
N PHE A 179 -21.65 20.73 -20.46
CA PHE A 179 -20.83 19.70 -19.81
C PHE A 179 -19.37 20.16 -19.65
N LYS A 180 -19.08 20.86 -18.55
CA LYS A 180 -17.73 21.35 -18.23
C LYS A 180 -16.84 20.23 -17.67
N VAL A 181 -15.88 19.79 -18.47
CA VAL A 181 -14.67 19.08 -17.99
C VAL A 181 -13.62 20.12 -17.61
N ASP A 182 -13.14 20.07 -16.36
CA ASP A 182 -12.15 21.05 -15.90
C ASP A 182 -10.77 20.81 -16.52
N ASN A 183 -10.41 21.65 -17.48
CA ASN A 183 -9.08 21.77 -18.06
C ASN A 183 -8.09 22.49 -17.12
N LEU A 184 -8.18 22.23 -15.81
CA LEU A 184 -7.07 22.51 -14.91
C LEU A 184 -5.90 21.61 -15.29
N LEU A 185 -4.74 22.24 -15.48
CA LEU A 185 -3.47 21.59 -15.82
C LEU A 185 -3.15 20.48 -14.82
N ASP A 186 -2.54 19.41 -15.33
CA ASP A 186 -2.20 18.19 -14.60
C ASP A 186 -1.11 18.47 -13.55
N GLN A 187 -1.50 19.02 -12.40
CA GLN A 187 -0.60 19.19 -11.26
C GLN A 187 -0.15 17.80 -10.80
N SER A 188 1.13 17.51 -11.00
CA SER A 188 1.70 16.20 -10.68
C SER A 188 1.52 15.91 -9.18
N PRO A 189 1.07 14.70 -8.79
CA PRO A 189 0.98 14.32 -7.40
C PRO A 189 2.31 14.49 -6.67
N ALA A 190 2.26 14.98 -5.44
CA ALA A 190 3.46 15.13 -4.62
C ALA A 190 4.02 13.75 -4.24
N TYR A 191 5.24 13.48 -4.69
CA TYR A 191 6.14 12.42 -4.23
C TYR A 191 5.76 10.95 -4.51
N VAL A 192 6.33 10.43 -5.60
CA VAL A 192 6.93 9.09 -5.64
C VAL A 192 8.33 9.27 -6.23
N GLU A 193 9.35 8.59 -5.71
CA GLU A 193 10.69 8.62 -6.32
C GLU A 193 10.67 7.92 -7.68
N VAL A 194 10.87 8.70 -8.74
CA VAL A 194 10.87 8.21 -10.13
C VAL A 194 12.30 8.13 -10.65
N TYR A 195 12.82 6.91 -10.77
CA TYR A 195 14.14 6.68 -11.35
C TYR A 195 14.06 6.54 -12.87
N ARG A 196 14.48 7.57 -13.60
CA ARG A 196 14.65 7.53 -15.07
C ARG A 196 16.06 7.11 -15.41
N LYS A 197 16.22 6.05 -16.21
CA LYS A 197 17.54 5.61 -16.68
C LYS A 197 17.55 5.55 -18.21
N GLN A 198 18.46 6.32 -18.83
CA GLN A 198 18.72 6.20 -20.27
C GLN A 198 19.56 4.95 -20.54
N CYS A 199 19.26 4.23 -21.62
CA CYS A 199 20.04 3.08 -22.05
C CYS A 199 21.29 3.53 -22.80
N THR A 200 22.43 3.56 -22.11
CA THR A 200 23.75 3.31 -22.72
C THR A 200 24.11 1.84 -22.44
N GLY A 201 24.61 1.12 -23.45
CA GLY A 201 24.54 -0.35 -23.48
C GLY A 201 25.55 -1.12 -22.60
N SER A 202 25.19 -2.37 -22.26
CA SER A 202 25.97 -3.39 -21.50
C SER A 202 26.24 -3.09 -20.01
N SER A 203 26.30 -4.06 -19.08
CA SER A 203 26.13 -5.53 -19.12
C SER A 203 25.78 -6.09 -17.71
N ILE A 204 25.58 -7.41 -17.57
CA ILE A 204 25.07 -8.14 -16.38
C ILE A 204 26.19 -8.81 -15.56
N PRO A 205 26.05 -8.99 -14.22
CA PRO A 205 26.79 -10.02 -13.48
C PRO A 205 25.93 -10.99 -12.62
N GLN A 206 26.46 -12.20 -12.40
CA GLN A 206 26.07 -13.21 -11.39
C GLN A 206 27.28 -13.53 -10.48
N THR A 207 27.06 -14.21 -9.36
CA THR A 207 28.04 -14.77 -8.40
C THR A 207 28.64 -16.13 -8.84
N THR A 208 29.64 -16.78 -8.21
CA THR A 208 30.36 -16.60 -6.91
C THR A 208 31.76 -17.27 -6.96
N GLU A 209 32.73 -16.81 -6.14
CA GLU A 209 33.84 -17.58 -5.48
C GLU A 209 34.87 -18.41 -6.31
N PHE A 210 36.16 -18.62 -5.95
CA PHE A 210 37.04 -18.12 -4.87
C PHE A 210 38.55 -18.25 -5.28
N VAL A 211 39.45 -17.54 -4.58
CA VAL A 211 40.95 -17.65 -4.53
C VAL A 211 41.79 -17.06 -5.68
N GLY A 212 42.56 -16.01 -5.34
CA GLY A 212 44.01 -16.02 -5.62
C GLY A 212 44.54 -15.28 -6.86
N GLN A 213 44.79 -13.96 -6.69
CA GLN A 213 45.65 -13.10 -7.52
C GLN A 213 45.14 -12.71 -8.93
N ASN A 214 45.01 -11.38 -9.12
CA ASN A 214 44.96 -10.65 -10.40
C ASN A 214 43.83 -11.05 -11.39
N GLY A 215 42.74 -10.26 -11.43
CA GLY A 215 41.62 -10.44 -12.38
C GLY A 215 41.92 -9.95 -13.81
N PRO A 216 40.91 -9.85 -14.73
CA PRO A 216 39.46 -9.98 -14.50
C PRO A 216 38.69 -10.87 -15.54
N VAL A 217 37.34 -10.82 -15.47
CA VAL A 217 36.32 -11.17 -16.52
C VAL A 217 35.96 -12.66 -16.76
N TYR A 218 34.67 -13.05 -16.59
CA TYR A 218 33.72 -13.54 -17.65
C TYR A 218 32.42 -14.25 -17.16
N LYS A 219 31.27 -13.69 -17.58
CA LYS A 219 29.96 -14.25 -18.04
C LYS A 219 29.14 -15.40 -17.36
N ARG A 220 27.83 -15.27 -17.63
CA ARG A 220 26.59 -16.00 -17.27
C ARG A 220 26.22 -17.11 -18.28
N THR A 221 25.33 -18.07 -17.93
CA THR A 221 24.29 -18.83 -18.72
C THR A 221 23.97 -20.18 -18.02
N ASP A 222 22.85 -20.90 -18.18
CA ASP A 222 21.44 -20.60 -18.52
C ASP A 222 20.52 -21.82 -18.15
N ALA A 223 19.21 -21.57 -18.00
CA ALA A 223 18.06 -22.45 -18.31
C ALA A 223 17.64 -23.75 -17.53
N THR A 224 16.31 -23.94 -17.57
CA THR A 224 15.50 -25.19 -17.67
C THR A 224 15.06 -26.08 -16.47
N CYS A 225 13.77 -25.92 -16.12
CA CYS A 225 12.65 -26.90 -16.01
C CYS A 225 12.61 -28.11 -15.03
N VAL A 226 11.48 -28.17 -14.28
CA VAL A 226 10.61 -29.33 -13.94
C VAL A 226 11.18 -30.53 -13.14
N SER A 227 10.64 -30.80 -11.94
CA SER A 227 9.83 -32.01 -11.61
C SER A 227 9.56 -32.24 -10.10
N THR A 228 8.34 -32.70 -9.78
CA THR A 228 7.92 -33.59 -8.65
C THR A 228 8.26 -33.30 -7.17
N VAL A 229 7.21 -33.41 -6.33
CA VAL A 229 7.22 -33.50 -4.85
C VAL A 229 7.81 -34.84 -4.37
N PRO A 230 8.37 -34.93 -3.13
CA PRO A 230 7.58 -35.58 -2.08
C PRO A 230 7.67 -34.93 -0.68
N VAL A 231 6.72 -35.31 0.19
CA VAL A 231 6.59 -34.89 1.59
C VAL A 231 7.52 -35.68 2.52
N VAL A 232 8.20 -35.02 3.46
CA VAL A 232 8.82 -35.64 4.65
C VAL A 232 8.60 -34.77 5.90
N LYS A 233 8.43 -35.39 7.06
CA LYS A 233 8.12 -34.77 8.37
C LYS A 233 9.37 -34.37 9.17
N GLU A 234 9.18 -33.39 10.06
CA GLU A 234 9.89 -33.17 11.35
C GLU A 234 11.44 -33.02 11.37
N LYS A 235 11.92 -31.88 11.89
CA LYS A 235 12.43 -31.80 13.28
C LYS A 235 12.77 -30.37 13.75
N ARG A 236 12.84 -30.23 15.07
CA ARG A 236 13.12 -29.02 15.86
C ARG A 236 14.62 -28.96 16.22
N ILE A 237 15.30 -27.86 15.88
CA ILE A 237 16.65 -27.46 16.35
C ILE A 237 16.58 -25.92 16.42
N GLU A 238 16.52 -25.28 17.58
CA GLU A 238 17.61 -24.96 18.53
C GLU A 238 18.65 -23.93 18.02
N SER A 239 19.05 -23.07 18.94
CA SER A 239 19.71 -21.78 18.72
C SER A 239 21.14 -21.88 18.23
N VAL A 240 21.49 -21.06 17.23
CA VAL A 240 22.87 -20.88 16.77
C VAL A 240 23.30 -19.42 16.99
N ASN A 241 24.22 -19.22 17.94
CA ASN A 241 24.95 -17.97 18.12
C ASN A 241 25.64 -17.56 16.81
N ARG A 242 25.56 -16.27 16.46
CA ARG A 242 26.37 -15.64 15.41
C ARG A 242 27.12 -14.44 15.96
N GLU A 243 28.13 -14.73 16.78
CA GLU A 243 29.26 -13.83 16.90
C GLU A 243 30.21 -14.05 15.69
N ASN A 244 31.02 -13.04 15.38
CA ASN A 244 32.01 -12.98 14.30
C ASN A 244 31.46 -12.77 12.86
N ALA A 245 31.22 -11.51 12.53
CA ALA A 245 31.41 -10.97 11.17
C ALA A 245 32.48 -9.84 11.22
N PRO A 246 33.31 -9.64 10.19
CA PRO A 246 34.49 -8.77 10.30
C PRO A 246 34.15 -7.27 10.24
N VAL A 247 34.70 -6.50 11.16
CA VAL A 247 34.59 -5.03 11.20
C VAL A 247 35.55 -4.39 10.18
N PRO A 248 35.10 -3.45 9.32
CA PRO A 248 35.99 -2.62 8.52
C PRO A 248 36.76 -1.64 9.42
N LYS A 249 38.10 -1.67 9.39
CA LYS A 249 38.93 -0.74 10.16
C LYS A 249 38.93 0.66 9.52
N GLY A 250 38.57 1.68 10.30
CA GLY A 250 38.93 3.06 9.97
C GLY A 250 37.95 4.13 10.45
N LEU A 251 37.93 4.43 11.75
CA LEU A 251 37.70 5.77 12.34
C LEU A 251 37.99 5.74 13.85
N ASN A 252 38.24 6.91 14.44
CA ASN A 252 38.85 7.09 15.76
C ASN A 252 37.89 6.76 16.95
N PRO A 253 38.43 6.52 18.18
CA PRO A 253 37.70 5.79 19.21
C PRO A 253 36.69 6.61 20.02
N THR A 254 35.84 5.89 20.74
CA THR A 254 34.82 6.36 21.73
C THR A 254 33.44 6.71 21.18
N MET A 255 32.81 5.76 20.48
CA MET A 255 31.36 5.56 20.60
C MET A 255 31.10 4.19 21.23
N VAL A 256 30.59 4.20 22.46
CA VAL A 256 29.93 3.01 23.02
C VAL A 256 28.80 2.67 22.05
N ALA A 257 28.74 1.42 21.57
CA ALA A 257 27.64 0.99 20.71
C ALA A 257 26.34 1.04 21.52
N THR A 258 25.57 2.11 21.36
CA THR A 258 24.38 2.38 22.15
C THR A 258 23.33 1.32 21.85
N ARG A 259 23.12 0.41 22.81
CA ARG A 259 22.18 -0.70 22.67
C ARG A 259 20.77 -0.12 22.73
N LEU A 260 20.07 -0.16 21.60
CA LEU A 260 18.69 0.33 21.51
C LEU A 260 17.74 -0.57 22.35
N ARG A 261 16.74 0.07 22.96
CA ARG A 261 15.63 -0.62 23.63
C ARG A 261 14.71 -1.29 22.62
N SER A 262 14.06 -2.33 23.10
CA SER A 262 12.86 -2.91 22.51
C SER A 262 11.73 -1.87 22.45
N VAL A 263 10.91 -1.89 21.41
CA VAL A 263 9.78 -0.97 21.25
C VAL A 263 8.49 -1.77 21.06
N VAL A 264 7.53 -1.58 21.96
CA VAL A 264 6.19 -2.18 21.87
C VAL A 264 5.20 -1.10 21.47
N ILE A 265 4.56 -1.28 20.32
CA ILE A 265 3.60 -0.33 19.76
C ILE A 265 2.19 -0.83 20.06
N ASP A 266 1.36 0.04 20.64
CA ASP A 266 -0.08 -0.15 20.71
C ASP A 266 -0.68 0.03 19.31
N GLY A 267 -0.83 -1.09 18.61
CA GLY A 267 -1.29 -1.08 17.22
C GLY A 267 -2.73 -0.60 17.08
N SER A 268 -3.56 -0.78 18.11
CA SER A 268 -4.96 -0.32 18.10
C SER A 268 -5.07 1.20 18.22
N ASN A 269 -4.35 1.79 19.17
CA ASN A 269 -4.30 3.23 19.38
C ASN A 269 -3.73 3.95 18.14
N VAL A 270 -2.59 3.47 17.62
CA VAL A 270 -1.94 4.02 16.42
C VAL A 270 -2.82 3.89 15.18
N ALA A 271 -3.47 2.74 14.96
CA ALA A 271 -4.33 2.53 13.80
C ALA A 271 -5.57 3.42 13.81
N PHE A 272 -6.18 3.66 14.98
CA PHE A 272 -7.32 4.57 15.08
C PHE A 272 -6.91 6.05 15.00
N ALA A 273 -5.79 6.45 15.61
CA ALA A 273 -5.27 7.80 15.47
C ALA A 273 -4.99 8.17 14.01
N HIS A 274 -4.38 7.24 13.24
CA HIS A 274 -4.21 7.42 11.79
C HIS A 274 -5.55 7.51 11.04
N GLY A 275 -6.53 6.69 11.43
CA GLY A 275 -7.89 6.72 10.89
C GLY A 275 -8.80 7.80 11.45
N LEU A 276 -8.24 8.88 12.02
CA LEU A 276 -8.96 10.04 12.58
C LEU A 276 -10.01 9.67 13.64
N GLN A 277 -9.75 8.61 14.41
CA GLN A 277 -10.66 8.00 15.39
C GLN A 277 -11.98 7.46 14.80
N GLN A 278 -12.13 7.42 13.47
CA GLN A 278 -13.33 6.94 12.77
C GLN A 278 -13.18 5.51 12.22
N LYS A 279 -11.95 5.09 11.89
CA LYS A 279 -11.67 3.76 11.33
C LYS A 279 -10.34 3.21 11.81
N PHE A 280 -10.22 1.89 11.86
CA PHE A 280 -8.95 1.23 12.09
C PHE A 280 -8.11 1.30 10.79
N SER A 281 -6.92 1.89 10.85
CA SER A 281 -6.04 2.04 9.69
C SER A 281 -4.71 1.29 9.89
N PRO A 282 -4.51 0.13 9.22
CA PRO A 282 -3.26 -0.64 9.28
C PRO A 282 -2.02 0.15 8.86
N GLN A 283 -2.19 1.14 7.97
CA GLN A 283 -1.10 2.02 7.52
C GLN A 283 -0.50 2.84 8.68
N GLY A 284 -1.29 3.22 9.68
CA GLY A 284 -0.78 3.90 10.88
C GLY A 284 0.28 3.06 11.60
N ILE A 285 0.02 1.75 11.75
CA ILE A 285 0.96 0.81 12.38
C ILE A 285 2.24 0.72 11.57
N TRP A 286 2.17 0.67 10.23
CA TRP A 286 3.36 0.71 9.39
C TRP A 286 4.18 1.99 9.58
N LEU A 287 3.54 3.17 9.62
CA LEU A 287 4.24 4.45 9.82
C LEU A 287 4.96 4.51 11.17
N ALA A 288 4.34 3.99 12.23
CA ALA A 288 4.96 3.88 13.55
C ALA A 288 6.15 2.89 13.55
N LEU A 289 6.01 1.72 12.94
CA LEU A 289 7.12 0.77 12.77
C LEU A 289 8.28 1.39 11.97
N GLU A 290 7.97 2.04 10.84
CA GLU A 290 8.93 2.66 9.94
C GLU A 290 9.76 3.76 10.63
N PHE A 291 9.14 4.53 11.55
CA PHE A 291 9.85 5.52 12.39
C PHE A 291 11.00 4.89 13.18
N PHE A 292 10.77 3.76 13.86
CA PHE A 292 11.81 3.10 14.65
C PHE A 292 12.81 2.31 13.79
N LEU A 293 12.35 1.69 12.71
CA LEU A 293 13.22 1.00 11.75
C LEU A 293 14.24 1.97 11.11
N LYS A 294 13.81 3.19 10.73
CA LYS A 294 14.70 4.24 10.21
C LYS A 294 15.71 4.75 11.25
N ARG A 295 15.40 4.62 12.55
CA ARG A 295 16.30 4.92 13.67
C ARG A 295 17.22 3.74 14.04
N GLY A 296 17.17 2.64 13.28
CA GLY A 296 18.03 1.47 13.47
C GLY A 296 17.55 0.44 14.50
N HIS A 297 16.33 0.58 15.04
CA HIS A 297 15.78 -0.45 15.93
C HIS A 297 15.47 -1.72 15.14
N THR A 298 15.93 -2.86 15.65
CA THR A 298 15.62 -4.20 15.10
C THR A 298 14.56 -4.94 15.91
N ASN A 299 14.40 -4.61 17.20
CA ASN A 299 13.38 -5.20 18.08
C ASN A 299 12.21 -4.22 18.28
N VAL A 300 11.27 -4.22 17.33
CA VAL A 300 10.07 -3.37 17.33
C VAL A 300 8.89 -4.29 17.05
N VAL A 301 7.81 -4.22 17.83
CA VAL A 301 6.62 -5.06 17.61
C VAL A 301 5.34 -4.28 17.88
N ALA A 302 4.39 -4.34 16.95
CA ALA A 302 3.04 -3.84 17.16
C ALA A 302 2.13 -4.95 17.71
N VAL A 303 1.46 -4.70 18.83
CA VAL A 303 0.45 -5.60 19.39
C VAL A 303 -0.92 -5.20 18.85
N VAL A 304 -1.68 -6.17 18.35
CA VAL A 304 -3.04 -5.95 17.81
C VAL A 304 -3.98 -7.06 18.31
N PRO A 305 -5.22 -6.78 18.69
CA PRO A 305 -6.19 -7.84 18.99
C PRO A 305 -6.43 -8.76 17.81
N ARG A 306 -6.40 -10.08 18.05
CA ARG A 306 -6.53 -11.12 17.01
C ARG A 306 -7.78 -10.99 16.13
N PHE A 307 -8.89 -10.48 16.67
CA PHE A 307 -10.11 -10.26 15.87
C PHE A 307 -9.95 -9.16 14.80
N ARG A 308 -8.95 -8.27 14.94
CA ARG A 308 -8.60 -7.28 13.92
C ARG A 308 -7.64 -7.81 12.86
N ARG A 309 -7.25 -9.09 12.90
CA ARG A 309 -6.43 -9.73 11.87
C ARG A 309 -6.97 -9.47 10.46
N GLY A 310 -8.28 -9.67 10.26
CA GLY A 310 -8.93 -9.44 8.96
C GLY A 310 -8.92 -7.98 8.49
N LEU A 311 -8.70 -7.00 9.38
CA LEU A 311 -8.65 -5.58 9.01
C LEU A 311 -7.30 -5.16 8.42
N GLY A 312 -6.25 -5.98 8.58
CA GLY A 312 -4.89 -5.64 8.15
C GLY A 312 -4.42 -6.22 6.82
N GLY A 313 -5.18 -7.16 6.24
CA GLY A 313 -4.83 -7.82 4.97
C GLY A 313 -3.40 -8.37 4.94
N GLU A 314 -2.79 -8.35 3.76
CA GLU A 314 -1.44 -8.88 3.54
C GLU A 314 -0.35 -8.09 4.30
N LEU A 315 -0.60 -6.81 4.65
CA LEU A 315 0.33 -6.04 5.48
C LEU A 315 0.51 -6.73 6.84
N PHE A 316 -0.57 -7.16 7.49
CA PHE A 316 -0.46 -7.85 8.78
C PHE A 316 0.20 -9.21 8.65
N ASP A 317 -0.17 -10.03 7.65
CA ASP A 317 0.51 -11.32 7.42
C ASP A 317 2.00 -11.14 7.11
N ARG A 318 2.41 -10.03 6.46
CA ARG A 318 3.81 -9.69 6.21
C ARG A 318 4.54 -9.19 7.47
N LEU A 319 3.88 -8.41 8.32
CA LEU A 319 4.46 -7.93 9.58
C LEU A 319 4.57 -9.06 10.61
N GLU A 320 3.57 -9.93 10.72
CA GLU A 320 3.58 -11.14 11.58
C GLU A 320 4.72 -12.08 11.17
N ARG A 321 4.84 -12.42 9.88
CA ARG A 321 5.95 -13.25 9.35
C ARG A 321 7.35 -12.66 9.59
N LYS A 322 7.46 -11.34 9.74
CA LYS A 322 8.73 -10.64 10.03
C LYS A 322 8.96 -10.38 11.52
N GLY A 323 8.02 -10.73 12.39
CA GLY A 323 8.09 -10.47 13.84
C GLY A 323 7.78 -9.02 14.24
N TYR A 324 7.33 -8.16 13.31
CA TYR A 324 7.00 -6.76 13.57
C TYR A 324 5.55 -6.53 14.01
N LEU A 325 4.71 -7.56 13.95
CA LEU A 325 3.35 -7.55 14.48
C LEU A 325 3.08 -8.85 15.22
N THR A 326 2.37 -8.77 16.34
CA THR A 326 1.88 -9.93 17.09
C THR A 326 0.42 -9.74 17.45
N TYR A 327 -0.31 -10.86 17.57
CA TYR A 327 -1.68 -10.83 18.02
C TYR A 327 -1.78 -11.15 19.51
N SER A 328 -2.54 -10.34 20.25
CA SER A 328 -2.97 -10.74 21.59
C SER A 328 -3.87 -11.98 21.52
N SER A 329 -4.00 -12.71 22.62
CA SER A 329 -4.79 -13.93 22.67
C SER A 329 -6.29 -13.63 22.60
N SER A 330 -7.00 -14.36 21.73
CA SER A 330 -8.46 -14.45 21.79
C SER A 330 -8.90 -15.90 21.55
N ARG A 331 -10.08 -16.24 22.03
CA ARG A 331 -10.72 -17.55 21.83
C ARG A 331 -12.23 -17.39 21.64
N VAL A 332 -12.85 -18.38 21.02
CA VAL A 332 -14.32 -18.50 20.97
C VAL A 332 -14.72 -19.61 21.94
N VAL A 333 -15.70 -19.35 22.80
CA VAL A 333 -16.26 -20.29 23.76
C VAL A 333 -17.78 -20.11 23.75
N ASN A 334 -18.54 -21.17 23.46
CA ASN A 334 -20.00 -21.12 23.33
C ASN A 334 -20.49 -20.04 22.33
N ASP A 335 -19.84 -19.96 21.16
CA ASP A 335 -20.04 -18.93 20.12
C ASP A 335 -19.78 -17.47 20.55
N GLU A 336 -19.43 -17.21 21.82
CA GLU A 336 -18.99 -15.90 22.31
C GLU A 336 -17.47 -15.73 22.15
N GLN A 337 -17.06 -14.55 21.65
CA GLN A 337 -15.66 -14.20 21.49
C GLN A 337 -15.08 -13.63 22.78
N GLN A 338 -14.20 -14.38 23.44
CA GLN A 338 -13.42 -13.92 24.59
C GLN A 338 -12.09 -13.35 24.11
N VAL A 339 -11.88 -12.05 24.34
CA VAL A 339 -10.65 -11.32 23.99
C VAL A 339 -9.85 -11.08 25.27
N ALA A 340 -8.54 -11.28 25.21
CA ALA A 340 -7.66 -10.84 26.30
C ALA A 340 -7.59 -9.31 26.35
N ASP A 341 -7.21 -8.80 27.51
CA ASP A 341 -6.92 -7.39 27.70
C ASP A 341 -5.63 -7.02 26.94
N ASP A 342 -5.79 -6.31 25.81
CA ASP A 342 -4.68 -5.91 24.94
C ASP A 342 -3.68 -5.01 25.67
N ASP A 343 -4.17 -4.06 26.47
CA ASP A 343 -3.36 -3.09 27.22
C ASP A 343 -2.45 -3.83 28.20
N ARG A 344 -3.01 -4.80 28.94
CA ARG A 344 -2.23 -5.66 29.84
C ARG A 344 -1.13 -6.43 29.10
N ILE A 345 -1.42 -6.95 27.90
CA ILE A 345 -0.43 -7.67 27.08
C ILE A 345 0.67 -6.72 26.58
N ILE A 346 0.32 -5.50 26.15
CA ILE A 346 1.26 -4.46 25.73
C ILE A 346 2.22 -4.10 26.88
N LEU A 347 1.67 -3.81 28.06
CA LEU A 347 2.43 -3.43 29.25
C LEU A 347 3.34 -4.57 29.72
N GLN A 348 2.83 -5.80 29.84
CA GLN A 348 3.65 -6.95 30.24
C GLN A 348 4.78 -7.20 29.24
N LEU A 349 4.49 -7.20 27.93
CA LEU A 349 5.51 -7.44 26.90
C LEU A 349 6.62 -6.39 26.97
N ALA A 350 6.28 -5.11 27.19
CA ALA A 350 7.25 -4.05 27.34
C ALA A 350 8.09 -4.17 28.62
N VAL A 351 7.52 -4.61 29.74
CA VAL A 351 8.29 -4.97 30.96
C VAL A 351 9.27 -6.10 30.68
N GLU A 352 8.81 -7.24 30.14
CA GLU A 352 9.64 -8.43 29.89
C GLU A 352 10.83 -8.13 28.95
N CYS A 353 10.63 -7.31 27.92
CA CYS A 353 11.69 -6.94 26.98
C CYS A 353 12.50 -5.69 27.37
N ASN A 354 12.29 -5.13 28.58
CA ASN A 354 12.86 -3.86 29.07
C ASN A 354 12.71 -2.71 28.05
N GLY A 355 11.56 -2.68 27.39
CA GLY A 355 11.24 -1.80 26.27
C GLY A 355 10.52 -0.52 26.67
N VAL A 356 10.19 0.26 25.65
CA VAL A 356 9.26 1.39 25.72
C VAL A 356 7.90 1.00 25.13
N VAL A 357 6.83 1.63 25.61
CA VAL A 357 5.48 1.54 25.02
C VAL A 357 5.23 2.78 24.16
N VAL A 358 4.65 2.59 22.99
CA VAL A 358 4.24 3.68 22.10
C VAL A 358 2.72 3.69 22.00
N SER A 359 2.09 4.60 22.72
CA SER A 359 0.64 4.83 22.73
C SER A 359 0.32 6.26 23.18
N ASN A 360 -0.85 6.76 22.78
CA ASN A 360 -1.46 7.96 23.34
C ASN A 360 -2.47 7.65 24.46
N ASP A 361 -2.71 6.36 24.77
CA ASP A 361 -3.37 6.00 26.02
C ASP A 361 -2.40 6.19 27.20
N GLN A 362 -2.95 6.53 28.37
CA GLN A 362 -2.22 6.71 29.62
C GLN A 362 -2.32 5.47 30.54
N PHE A 363 -3.02 4.42 30.12
CA PHE A 363 -3.12 3.13 30.81
C PHE A 363 -3.49 3.26 32.30
N ARG A 364 -4.34 4.24 32.64
CA ARG A 364 -4.58 4.68 34.03
C ARG A 364 -5.07 3.57 34.96
N ASN A 365 -5.79 2.59 34.41
CA ASN A 365 -6.31 1.43 35.14
C ASN A 365 -5.18 0.50 35.64
N TYR A 366 -4.08 0.41 34.87
CA TYR A 366 -2.98 -0.52 35.09
C TYR A 366 -1.83 0.09 35.92
N ARG A 367 -1.73 1.42 35.94
CA ARG A 367 -0.63 2.17 36.58
C ARG A 367 -0.43 1.85 38.07
N GLU A 368 -1.50 1.56 38.80
CA GLU A 368 -1.43 1.25 40.24
C GLU A 368 -1.56 -0.25 40.54
N GLU A 369 -1.56 -1.13 39.52
CA GLU A 369 -1.62 -2.59 39.75
C GLU A 369 -0.30 -3.15 40.32
N ASN A 370 0.84 -2.65 39.84
CA ASN A 370 2.16 -3.05 40.27
C ASN A 370 3.23 -2.01 39.89
N GLU A 371 4.36 -2.02 40.60
CA GLU A 371 5.45 -1.06 40.41
C GLU A 371 6.11 -1.13 39.02
N GLN A 372 6.11 -2.29 38.34
CA GLN A 372 6.72 -2.43 37.01
C GLN A 372 5.88 -1.72 35.93
N PHE A 373 4.55 -1.81 36.03
CA PHE A 373 3.62 -1.06 35.17
C PHE A 373 3.65 0.43 35.50
N LYS A 374 3.74 0.80 36.77
CA LYS A 374 3.90 2.19 37.22
C LYS A 374 5.14 2.85 36.59
N ASP A 375 6.31 2.23 36.77
CA ASP A 375 7.59 2.67 36.20
C ASP A 375 7.57 2.71 34.66
N LEU A 376 6.98 1.70 34.01
CA LEU A 376 6.81 1.68 32.56
C LEU A 376 5.95 2.85 32.05
N ILE A 377 4.81 3.11 32.69
CA ILE A 377 3.86 4.16 32.28
C ILE A 377 4.43 5.56 32.58
N ASP A 378 5.11 5.74 33.71
CA ASP A 378 5.65 7.04 34.11
C ASP A 378 6.93 7.44 33.34
N HIS A 379 7.75 6.47 32.94
CA HIS A 379 9.13 6.73 32.48
C HIS A 379 9.50 6.10 31.12
N ARG A 380 8.61 5.29 30.53
CA ARG A 380 8.87 4.58 29.26
C ARG A 380 7.67 4.55 28.30
N LEU A 381 6.61 5.30 28.60
CA LEU A 381 5.49 5.57 27.68
C LEU A 381 5.83 6.75 26.77
N LEU A 382 5.83 6.51 25.46
CA LEU A 382 6.11 7.50 24.42
C LEU A 382 4.82 7.83 23.66
N GLN A 383 4.29 9.04 23.91
CA GLN A 383 3.20 9.62 23.15
C GLN A 383 3.67 10.08 21.77
N TYR A 384 2.76 10.12 20.80
CA TYR A 384 3.05 10.44 19.41
C TYR A 384 2.00 11.36 18.78
N THR A 385 2.37 12.02 17.70
CA THR A 385 1.47 12.78 16.83
C THR A 385 1.42 12.12 15.46
N LEU A 386 0.21 12.01 14.90
CA LEU A 386 -0.02 11.57 13.53
C LEU A 386 -0.71 12.70 12.75
N ALA A 387 0.00 13.25 11.76
CA ALA A 387 -0.52 14.29 10.87
C ALA A 387 0.08 14.12 9.47
N LEU A 388 -0.72 14.30 8.42
CA LEU A 388 -0.26 14.22 7.02
C LEU A 388 0.54 12.95 6.70
N ASN A 389 0.06 11.77 7.16
CA ASN A 389 0.76 10.47 7.08
C ASN A 389 2.19 10.46 7.68
N THR A 390 2.51 11.42 8.54
CA THR A 390 3.79 11.51 9.24
C THR A 390 3.59 11.11 10.70
N PHE A 391 4.29 10.07 11.13
CA PHE A 391 4.36 9.65 12.53
C PHE A 391 5.52 10.36 13.22
N LEU A 392 5.23 11.08 14.30
CA LEU A 392 6.19 11.91 15.03
C LEU A 392 6.13 11.61 16.52
N ILE A 393 7.29 11.52 17.17
CA ILE A 393 7.42 11.58 18.62
C ILE A 393 8.27 12.83 18.92
N ALA A 394 7.92 13.58 19.96
CA ALA A 394 8.69 14.76 20.36
C ALA A 394 10.11 14.34 20.81
N GLU A 395 11.11 15.19 20.58
CA GLU A 395 12.47 14.93 21.08
C GLU A 395 12.57 15.05 22.62
N ASP A 396 11.57 15.65 23.28
CA ASP A 396 11.39 15.75 24.73
C ASP A 396 10.11 15.02 25.21
N PRO A 397 10.02 13.67 25.08
CA PRO A 397 8.76 12.93 25.30
C PRO A 397 8.21 13.00 26.74
N HIS A 398 9.06 13.30 27.73
CA HIS A 398 8.68 13.54 29.13
C HIS A 398 8.81 15.03 29.53
N GLY A 399 8.80 15.93 28.53
CA GLY A 399 8.93 17.38 28.66
C GLY A 399 10.35 17.88 28.90
N PRO A 400 10.56 19.21 29.01
CA PRO A 400 11.90 19.83 28.93
C PRO A 400 12.91 19.51 30.04
N LYS A 401 12.49 18.77 31.07
CA LYS A 401 13.35 18.30 32.18
C LYS A 401 13.50 16.77 32.20
N GLY A 402 12.82 16.06 31.30
CA GLY A 402 12.92 14.62 31.15
C GLY A 402 14.08 14.22 30.22
N PRO A 403 14.32 12.91 30.07
CA PRO A 403 15.24 12.39 29.07
C PRO A 403 14.77 12.74 27.65
N SER A 404 15.74 12.94 26.75
CA SER A 404 15.48 13.07 25.32
C SER A 404 14.93 11.76 24.73
N LEU A 405 14.29 11.83 23.57
CA LEU A 405 13.80 10.67 22.83
C LEU A 405 14.92 9.65 22.56
N SER A 406 16.14 10.12 22.28
CA SER A 406 17.28 9.24 22.03
C SER A 406 17.75 8.52 23.29
N GLU A 407 17.68 9.16 24.46
CA GLU A 407 17.95 8.51 25.76
C GLU A 407 16.83 7.53 26.14
N CYS A 408 15.57 7.90 25.94
CA CYS A 408 14.42 7.01 26.15
C CYS A 408 14.50 5.72 25.31
N LEU A 409 15.07 5.81 24.10
CA LEU A 409 15.21 4.70 23.17
C LEU A 409 16.50 3.90 23.34
N CYS A 410 17.41 4.32 24.22
CA CYS A 410 18.62 3.56 24.55
C CYS A 410 18.48 2.78 25.87
N ILE A 411 19.14 1.64 25.95
CA ILE A 411 19.39 0.96 27.23
C ILE A 411 20.52 1.73 27.91
N PRO A 412 20.35 2.19 29.16
CA PRO A 412 21.43 2.82 29.92
C PRO A 412 22.63 1.88 30.01
N SER A 413 23.82 2.40 29.69
CA SER A 413 25.08 1.65 29.87
C SER A 413 25.35 1.46 31.36
N ASP A 414 25.49 0.21 31.80
CA ASP A 414 25.75 -0.12 33.20
C ASP A 414 27.04 0.55 33.71
N PRO A 415 26.99 1.37 34.78
CA PRO A 415 28.15 2.06 35.34
C PRO A 415 29.17 1.12 36.04
N LYS A 416 29.00 -0.20 35.91
CA LYS A 416 29.90 -1.25 36.43
C LYS A 416 30.72 -1.96 35.34
N SER A 417 30.68 -1.46 34.10
CA SER A 417 31.36 -2.07 32.94
C SER A 417 32.45 -1.18 32.32
N ALA A 418 33.01 -0.27 33.12
CA ALA A 418 34.16 0.60 32.80
C ALA A 418 35.33 0.31 33.73
#